data_AF-A0AAE0ZS42-F1
#
_entry.id   AF-A0AAE0ZS42-F1
#
_cell.length_a   1.000
_cell.length_b   1.000
_cell.length_c   1.000
_cell.angle_alpha   90.00
_cell.angle_beta   90.00
_cell.angle_gamma   90.00
#
_symmetry.space_group_name_H-M   'P 1'
#
loop_
_entity.id
_entity.type
_entity.pdbx_description
1 polymer ?
#
loop_
_entity_poly.entity_id
_entity_poly.type
_entity_poly.pdbx_seq_one_letter_code
_entity_poly.pdbx_strand_id
1 'polypeptide(L)' 'PHTACPAFEWQQRIKRKASFFLRSSPAYDIAIYSLCFTLFRNENCPVQIDGESVTVKTHAKGGHIAEVYLM' A
#
# COMPACT_ATOMS: atom_id res chain seq x y z
N PRO A 1 5.00 -10.54 11.69
CA PRO A 1 5.04 -9.54 10.60
C PRO A 1 3.63 -9.24 10.09
N HIS A 2 3.21 -7.98 10.17
CA HIS A 2 1.90 -7.48 9.69
C HIS A 2 1.95 -7.05 8.21
N THR A 3 3.13 -7.11 7.61
CA THR A 3 3.41 -6.86 6.20
C THR A 3 4.08 -8.09 5.58
N ALA A 4 3.89 -8.28 4.27
CA ALA A 4 4.64 -9.27 3.48
C ALA A 4 5.21 -8.64 2.22
N CYS A 5 6.41 -9.09 1.83
CA CYS A 5 7.14 -8.62 0.66
C CYS A 5 7.42 -9.76 -0.36
N PRO A 6 6.40 -10.44 -0.91
CA PRO A 6 6.63 -11.57 -1.82
C PRO A 6 6.96 -11.12 -3.25
N ALA A 7 7.63 -12.01 -3.98
CA ALA A 7 7.62 -12.06 -5.43
C ALA A 7 6.88 -13.34 -5.85
N PHE A 8 6.10 -13.28 -6.91
CA PHE A 8 5.28 -14.41 -7.35
C PHE A 8 5.05 -14.39 -8.86
N GLU A 9 4.64 -15.54 -9.40
CA GLU A 9 4.20 -15.64 -10.79
C GLU A 9 2.69 -15.46 -10.87
N TRP A 10 2.25 -14.62 -11.81
CA TRP A 10 0.86 -14.42 -12.15
C TRP A 10 0.67 -14.64 -13.64
N GLN A 11 -0.07 -15.68 -14.02
CA GLN A 11 -0.36 -16.02 -15.42
C GLN A 11 0.91 -16.04 -16.29
N GLN A 12 1.93 -16.82 -15.89
CA GLN A 12 3.22 -16.94 -16.59
C GLN A 12 4.04 -15.63 -16.66
N ARG A 13 3.67 -14.61 -15.88
CA ARG A 13 4.45 -13.37 -15.74
C ARG A 13 4.95 -13.23 -14.32
N ILE A 14 6.25 -12.94 -14.19
CA ILE A 14 6.86 -12.69 -12.89
C ILE A 14 6.49 -11.29 -12.41
N LYS A 15 5.73 -11.21 -11.31
CA LYS A 15 5.52 -9.96 -10.59
C LYS A 15 6.71 -9.72 -9.68
N ARG A 16 7.42 -8.61 -9.91
CA ARG A 16 8.51 -8.15 -9.03
C ARG A 16 8.00 -7.92 -7.61
N LYS A 17 8.92 -8.09 -6.64
CA LYS A 17 8.68 -7.94 -5.20
C LYS A 17 7.79 -6.73 -4.91
N ALA A 18 6.74 -6.93 -4.14
CA ALA A 18 5.81 -5.90 -3.72
C ALA A 18 5.36 -6.15 -2.28
N SER A 19 4.99 -5.08 -1.59
CA SER A 19 4.66 -5.13 -0.17
C SER A 19 3.18 -4.83 0.07
N PHE A 20 2.52 -5.62 0.92
CA PHE A 20 1.12 -5.43 1.32
C PHE A 20 0.86 -5.89 2.77
N PHE A 21 -0.26 -5.47 3.35
CA PHE A 21 -0.66 -5.87 4.70
C PHE A 21 -1.14 -7.32 4.73
N LEU A 22 -0.73 -8.06 5.76
CA LEU A 22 -1.22 -9.41 6.06
C LEU A 22 -2.16 -9.38 7.24
N ARG A 23 -3.24 -10.16 7.16
CA ARG A 23 -4.21 -10.36 8.25
C ARG A 23 -4.89 -9.06 8.72
N SER A 24 -4.87 -8.01 7.90
CA SER A 24 -5.67 -6.81 8.07
C SER A 24 -7.11 -7.03 7.58
N SER A 25 -8.01 -6.11 7.93
CA SER A 25 -9.35 -6.09 7.34
C SER A 25 -9.36 -5.21 6.09
N PRO A 26 -10.20 -5.51 5.08
CA PRO A 26 -10.34 -4.65 3.91
C PRO A 26 -10.66 -3.18 4.26
N ALA A 27 -11.45 -2.97 5.33
CA ALA A 27 -11.78 -1.62 5.79
C ALA A 27 -10.57 -0.87 6.35
N TYR A 28 -9.69 -1.57 7.07
CA TYR A 28 -8.45 -0.99 7.60
C TYR A 28 -7.51 -0.54 6.47
N ASP A 29 -7.30 -1.40 5.47
CA ASP A 29 -6.45 -1.09 4.32
C ASP A 29 -6.97 0.14 3.58
N ILE A 30 -8.28 0.17 3.27
CA ILE A 30 -8.93 1.30 2.58
C ILE A 30 -8.84 2.59 3.40
N ALA A 31 -8.97 2.53 4.73
CA ALA A 31 -8.87 3.70 5.59
C ALA A 31 -7.47 4.34 5.50
N ILE A 32 -6.40 3.54 5.60
CA ILE A 32 -5.03 4.04 5.47
C ILE A 32 -4.77 4.58 4.07
N TYR A 33 -5.21 3.88 3.03
CA TYR A 33 -5.01 4.31 1.64
C TYR A 33 -5.72 5.64 1.36
N SER A 34 -6.94 5.80 1.88
CA SER A 34 -7.72 7.03 1.72
C SER A 34 -7.09 8.20 2.48
N LEU A 35 -6.62 7.96 3.70
CA LEU A 35 -5.91 8.95 4.51
C LEU A 35 -4.65 9.44 3.78
N CYS A 36 -3.80 8.51 3.33
CA CYS A 36 -2.57 8.83 2.63
C CYS A 36 -2.81 9.53 1.29
N PHE A 37 -3.85 9.14 0.55
CA PHE A 37 -4.21 9.84 -0.69
C PHE A 37 -4.70 11.27 -0.45
N THR A 38 -5.38 11.49 0.67
CA THR A 38 -5.95 12.79 1.03
C THR A 38 -4.87 13.74 1.52
N LEU A 39 -3.96 13.27 2.37
CA LEU A 39 -2.97 14.10 3.04
C LEU A 39 -1.61 14.17 2.31
N PHE A 40 -1.23 13.12 1.58
CA PHE A 40 0.09 12.94 0.96
C PHE A 40 -0.04 12.51 -0.50
N ARG A 41 -0.87 13.21 -1.27
CA ARG A 41 -1.18 12.85 -2.65
C ARG A 41 0.09 12.88 -3.52
N ASN A 42 0.43 11.73 -4.14
CA ASN A 42 1.65 11.52 -4.91
C ASN A 42 2.96 11.73 -4.12
N GLU A 43 2.88 11.78 -2.79
CA GLU A 43 4.01 11.88 -1.88
C GLU A 43 4.15 10.60 -1.04
N ASN A 44 5.24 10.52 -0.28
CA ASN A 44 5.45 9.43 0.65
C ASN A 44 4.63 9.68 1.92
N CYS A 45 3.75 8.74 2.27
CA CYS A 45 2.93 8.79 3.48
C CYS A 45 3.52 7.87 4.55
N PRO A 46 4.28 8.40 5.53
CA PRO A 46 4.77 7.60 6.64
C PRO A 46 3.60 7.29 7.59
N VAL A 47 3.41 6.02 7.93
CA VAL A 47 2.42 5.55 8.90
C VAL A 47 3.06 4.62 9.92
N GLN A 48 2.57 4.69 11.15
CA GLN A 48 2.95 3.76 12.22
C GLN A 48 1.84 2.74 12.41
N ILE A 49 2.15 1.46 12.22
CA ILE A 49 1.21 0.36 12.31
C ILE A 49 1.80 -0.66 13.28
N ASP A 50 1.13 -0.90 14.41
CA ASP A 50 1.59 -1.80 15.46
C ASP A 50 3.05 -1.54 15.92
N GLY A 51 3.47 -0.27 15.89
CA GLY A 51 4.83 0.17 16.24
C GLY A 51 5.87 -0.01 15.13
N GLU A 52 5.47 -0.48 13.95
CA GLU A 52 6.31 -0.57 12.75
C GLU A 52 6.06 0.63 11.83
N SER A 53 7.14 1.31 11.43
CA SER A 53 7.08 2.42 10.48
C SER A 53 7.00 1.87 9.06
N VAL A 54 5.89 2.12 8.38
CA VAL A 54 5.65 1.71 6.99
C VAL A 54 5.44 2.96 6.15
N THR A 55 5.94 2.96 4.92
CA THR A 55 5.67 4.07 3.99
C THR A 55 4.70 3.63 2.93
N VAL A 56 3.56 4.32 2.85
CA VAL A 56 2.52 4.10 1.84
C VAL A 56 2.73 5.10 0.71
N LYS A 57 2.57 4.65 -0.53
CA LYS A 57 2.58 5.52 -1.70
C LYS A 57 1.29 5.37 -2.48
N THR A 58 0.68 6.50 -2.83
CA THR A 58 -0.57 6.55 -3.61
C THR A 58 -0.32 7.19 -4.97
N HIS A 59 -0.93 6.62 -6.01
CA HIS A 59 -0.94 7.17 -7.35
C HIS A 59 -2.35 7.63 -7.71
N ALA A 60 -2.44 8.87 -8.18
CA ALA A 60 -3.69 9.47 -8.65
C ALA A 60 -3.85 9.36 -10.17
N LYS A 61 -5.07 9.09 -10.65
CA LYS A 61 -5.45 9.26 -12.06
C LYS A 61 -6.81 9.95 -12.14
N GLY A 62 -6.87 11.07 -12.86
CA GLY A 62 -8.12 11.85 -12.99
C GLY A 62 -8.68 12.35 -11.65
N GLY A 63 -7.83 12.61 -10.66
CA GLY A 63 -8.25 13.03 -9.31
C GLY A 63 -8.72 11.90 -8.39
N HIS A 64 -8.73 10.65 -8.86
CA HIS A 64 -9.10 9.46 -8.09
C HIS A 64 -7.89 8.59 -7.74
N ILE A 65 -8.03 7.79 -6.69
CA ILE A 65 -7.04 6.76 -6.33
C ILE A 65 -7.00 5.72 -7.45
N ALA A 66 -5.80 5.44 -7.99
CA ALA A 66 -5.61 4.45 -9.05
C ALA A 66 -4.81 3.24 -8.56
N GLU A 67 -3.69 3.46 -7.87
CA GLU A 67 -2.82 2.42 -7.34
C GLU A 67 -2.27 2.85 -5.97
N VAL A 68 -2.13 1.89 -5.07
CA VAL A 68 -1.52 2.09 -3.76
C VAL A 68 -0.63 0.91 -3.45
N TYR A 69 0.57 1.17 -2.92
CA TYR A 69 1.48 0.12 -2.49
C TYR A 69 2.31 0.57 -1.28
N LEU A 70 2.80 -0.41 -0.52
CA LEU A 70 3.75 -0.20 0.56
C LEU A 70 5.17 -0.26 -0.02
N MET A 71 6.05 0.64 0.44
CA MET A 71 7.45 0.67 0.05
C MET A 71 8.32 -0.16 0.99
#